data_AF-H9NDK0-F1
#
_entry.id   AF-H9NDK0-F1
#
_cell.length_a   1.000
_cell.length_b   1.000
_cell.length_c   1.000
_cell.angle_alpha   90.00
_cell.angle_beta   90.00
_cell.angle_gamma   90.00
#
_symmetry.space_group_name_H-M   'P 1'
#
loop_
_entity.id
_entity.type
_entity.pdbx_description
1 polymer ?
#
loop_
_entity_poly.entity_id
_entity_poly.type
_entity_poly.pdbx_seq_one_letter_code
_entity_poly.pdbx_strand_id
1 'polypeptide(L)'
;APFMVNAYPYFAYRDNPKEVSLDYVLFGQSPGVKDPKGFTYNNMLDAQIDSVYSAMAALGHNDSIPVSVSETGWPSKGDPADIGVTPENAKNYNSRVIKHVTSNAGTPMRPNRVIDTYIFALFNENQKPGPTTERNFGLLQPDGSKVYDIDLSCGYCGAAPPPPAPLPMQWSRPANAGRQPGAIWCIAKPSADPSVLQESLDFSCGQGGADCGSIRQGGPCYSPNTVH
;
A
#
# COMPACT_ATOMS: atom_id res chain seq x y z
N ALA A 1 19.56 5.06 -1.32
CA ALA A 1 18.39 4.14 -1.32
C ALA A 1 17.98 3.88 0.12
N PRO A 2 16.69 3.70 0.43
CA PRO A 2 16.24 3.34 1.76
C PRO A 2 16.55 1.86 2.09
N PHE A 3 16.59 1.54 3.38
CA PHE A 3 16.48 0.18 3.88
C PHE A 3 14.99 -0.19 3.91
N MET A 4 14.59 -1.21 3.14
CA MET A 4 13.19 -1.62 3.03
C MET A 4 12.89 -2.75 4.01
N VAL A 5 11.79 -2.64 4.75
CA VAL A 5 11.36 -3.63 5.74
C VAL A 5 9.89 -4.00 5.57
N ASN A 6 9.60 -5.30 5.62
CA ASN A 6 8.24 -5.81 5.75
C ASN A 6 7.90 -5.80 7.25
N ALA A 7 6.95 -4.97 7.67
CA ALA A 7 6.63 -4.73 9.07
C ALA A 7 5.15 -5.01 9.35
N TYR A 8 4.87 -6.04 10.14
CA TYR A 8 3.51 -6.54 10.37
C TYR A 8 3.19 -6.64 11.87
N PRO A 9 2.48 -5.64 12.42
CA PRO A 9 1.85 -5.77 13.74
C PRO A 9 0.90 -6.96 13.85
N TYR A 10 0.26 -7.35 12.73
CA TYR A 10 -0.62 -8.51 12.66
C TYR A 10 0.04 -9.80 13.16
N PHE A 11 1.26 -10.12 12.71
CA PHE A 11 1.92 -11.38 13.10
C PHE A 11 2.28 -11.39 14.59
N ALA A 12 2.70 -10.27 15.16
CA ALA A 12 2.94 -10.16 16.60
C ALA A 12 1.66 -10.40 17.42
N TYR A 13 0.52 -9.87 16.96
CA TYR A 13 -0.77 -10.12 17.60
C TYR A 13 -1.24 -11.58 17.43
N ARG A 14 -1.12 -12.14 16.23
CA ARG A 14 -1.46 -13.54 15.93
C ARG A 14 -0.72 -14.50 16.87
N ASP A 15 0.58 -14.26 17.05
CA ASP A 15 1.45 -15.17 17.81
C ASP A 15 1.29 -15.01 19.32
N ASN A 16 0.86 -13.84 19.80
CA ASN A 16 0.68 -13.58 21.23
C ASN A 16 -0.51 -12.64 21.55
N PRO A 17 -1.76 -13.05 21.26
CA PRO A 17 -2.94 -12.17 21.37
C PRO A 17 -3.36 -11.89 22.82
N LYS A 18 -2.74 -12.56 23.79
CA LYS A 18 -3.01 -12.38 25.23
C LYS A 18 -2.16 -11.26 25.83
N GLU A 19 -0.95 -11.05 25.31
CA GLU A 19 -0.03 -10.02 25.79
C GLU A 19 0.02 -8.81 24.86
N VAL A 20 -0.17 -9.03 23.56
CA VAL A 20 -0.23 -7.96 22.56
C VAL A 20 -1.66 -7.45 22.48
N SER A 21 -1.86 -6.19 22.90
CA SER A 21 -3.16 -5.52 22.79
C SER A 21 -3.58 -5.33 21.33
N LEU A 22 -4.83 -5.66 21.03
CA LEU A 22 -5.43 -5.43 19.71
C LEU A 22 -5.45 -3.93 19.37
N ASP A 23 -5.74 -3.06 20.35
CA ASP A 23 -5.71 -1.61 20.13
C ASP A 23 -4.32 -1.11 19.78
N TYR A 24 -3.27 -1.69 20.37
CA TYR A 24 -1.89 -1.29 20.10
C TYR A 24 -1.45 -1.63 18.66
N VAL A 25 -1.89 -2.76 18.13
CA VAL A 25 -1.54 -3.18 16.76
C VAL A 25 -2.47 -2.61 15.68
N LEU A 26 -3.67 -2.15 16.06
CA LEU A 26 -4.66 -1.54 15.15
C LEU A 26 -4.66 0.00 15.17
N PHE A 27 -3.64 0.67 15.73
CA PHE A 27 -3.63 2.13 15.91
C PHE A 27 -4.89 2.64 16.65
N GLY A 28 -5.40 1.83 17.57
CA GLY A 28 -6.54 2.13 18.43
C GLY A 28 -6.14 2.97 19.64
N GLN A 29 -7.02 3.02 20.64
CA GLN A 29 -6.72 3.69 21.90
C GLN A 29 -5.85 2.77 22.76
N SER A 30 -4.53 2.96 22.67
CA SER A 30 -3.56 2.23 23.47
C SER A 30 -2.89 3.14 24.49
N PRO A 31 -2.63 2.67 25.74
CA PRO A 31 -1.78 3.40 26.69
C PRO A 31 -0.33 3.54 26.18
N GLY A 32 0.03 2.77 25.15
CA GLY A 32 1.35 2.73 24.56
C GLY A 32 2.34 1.87 25.36
N VAL A 33 3.46 1.57 24.71
CA VAL A 33 4.58 0.82 25.28
C VAL A 33 5.79 1.73 25.34
N LYS A 34 6.41 1.82 26.52
CA LYS A 34 7.61 2.63 26.73
C LYS A 34 8.87 1.78 26.53
N ASP A 35 9.79 2.24 25.70
CA ASP A 35 11.07 1.56 25.51
C ASP A 35 12.10 1.91 26.60
N PRO A 36 13.23 1.18 26.69
CA PRO A 36 14.29 1.48 27.66
C PRO A 36 14.97 2.85 27.48
N LYS A 37 14.84 3.49 26.30
CA LYS A 37 15.41 4.82 26.00
C LYS A 37 14.45 5.95 26.38
N GLY A 38 13.22 5.63 26.77
CA GLY A 38 12.22 6.57 27.25
C GLY A 38 11.18 7.00 26.21
N PHE A 39 11.22 6.47 24.98
CA PHE A 39 10.21 6.73 23.96
C PHE A 39 8.94 5.93 24.25
N THR A 40 7.77 6.55 24.07
CA THR A 40 6.47 5.88 24.19
C THR A 40 5.87 5.69 22.82
N TYR A 41 5.58 4.44 22.47
CA TYR A 41 4.95 4.05 21.21
C TYR A 41 3.49 3.75 21.47
N ASN A 42 2.58 4.52 20.87
CA ASN A 42 1.14 4.31 21.00
C ASN A 42 0.58 3.29 19.98
N ASN A 43 1.40 2.90 19.00
CA ASN A 43 1.11 1.83 18.05
C ASN A 43 2.36 0.97 17.79
N MET A 44 2.17 -0.26 17.34
CA MET A 44 3.28 -1.21 17.15
C MET A 44 4.09 -0.95 15.88
N LEU A 45 3.49 -0.39 14.82
CA LEU A 45 4.23 -0.16 13.57
C LEU A 45 5.39 0.81 13.80
N ASP A 46 5.15 1.89 14.55
CA ASP A 46 6.20 2.84 14.93
C ASP A 46 7.32 2.17 15.73
N ALA A 47 6.96 1.28 16.66
CA ALA A 47 7.93 0.53 17.44
C ALA A 47 8.77 -0.42 16.57
N GLN A 48 8.16 -1.08 15.57
CA GLN A 48 8.87 -1.92 14.62
C GLN A 48 9.84 -1.11 13.75
N ILE A 49 9.42 0.06 13.26
CA ILE A 49 10.27 0.94 12.45
C ILE A 49 11.46 1.45 13.27
N ASP A 50 11.21 1.94 14.49
CA ASP A 50 12.26 2.50 15.35
C ASP A 50 13.20 1.44 15.93
N SER A 51 12.74 0.19 16.03
CA SER A 51 13.60 -0.98 16.30
C SER A 51 14.62 -1.19 15.16
N VAL A 52 14.19 -1.14 13.90
CA VAL A 52 15.08 -1.26 12.72
C VAL A 52 16.12 -0.14 12.72
N TYR A 53 15.68 1.10 12.89
CA TYR A 53 16.61 2.22 12.98
C TYR A 53 17.57 2.10 14.18
N SER A 54 17.12 1.62 15.33
CA SER A 54 17.99 1.38 16.49
C SER A 54 19.07 0.34 16.18
N ALA A 55 18.72 -0.72 15.44
CA ALA A 55 19.67 -1.73 14.97
C ALA A 55 20.68 -1.14 13.98
N MET A 56 20.23 -0.31 13.03
CA MET A 56 21.11 0.37 12.07
C MET A 56 22.07 1.33 12.77
N ALA A 57 21.60 2.07 13.78
CA ALA A 57 22.44 2.97 14.57
C ALA A 57 23.52 2.20 15.36
N ALA A 58 23.20 0.99 15.85
CA ALA A 58 24.18 0.13 16.51
C ALA A 58 25.31 -0.34 15.57
N LEU A 59 25.08 -0.32 14.25
CA LEU A 59 26.07 -0.60 13.21
C LEU A 59 26.79 0.66 12.70
N GLY A 60 26.56 1.83 13.32
CA GLY A 60 27.17 3.10 12.92
C GLY A 60 26.38 3.89 11.87
N HIS A 61 25.20 3.42 11.47
CA HIS A 61 24.31 4.11 10.53
C HIS A 61 23.23 4.88 11.27
N ASN A 62 23.62 5.99 11.91
CA ASN A 62 22.69 6.83 12.65
C ASN A 62 21.99 7.82 11.70
N ASP A 63 20.76 7.49 11.29
CA ASP A 63 19.92 8.27 10.36
C ASP A 63 20.50 8.52 8.95
N SER A 64 21.68 7.98 8.62
CA SER A 64 22.30 8.11 7.30
C SER A 64 21.58 7.32 6.20
N ILE A 65 20.78 6.33 6.59
CA ILE A 65 20.01 5.46 5.71
C ILE A 65 18.55 5.56 6.15
N PRO A 66 17.62 6.04 5.31
CA PRO A 66 16.20 6.08 5.64
C PRO A 66 15.60 4.68 5.63
N VAL A 67 14.56 4.45 6.42
CA VAL A 67 13.75 3.21 6.39
C VAL A 67 12.46 3.46 5.62
N SER A 68 12.08 2.51 4.76
CA SER A 68 10.78 2.43 4.12
C SER A 68 10.09 1.12 4.50
N VAL A 69 8.78 1.16 4.71
CA VAL A 69 7.98 -0.04 4.97
C VAL A 69 7.52 -0.61 3.63
N SER A 70 8.19 -1.65 3.13
CA SER A 70 7.89 -2.28 1.84
C SER A 70 6.60 -3.09 1.84
N GLU A 71 6.20 -3.60 3.00
CA GLU A 71 4.95 -4.32 3.16
C GLU A 71 4.40 -4.15 4.58
N THR A 72 3.12 -3.83 4.67
CA THR A 72 2.36 -3.90 5.91
C THR A 72 0.87 -4.08 5.62
N GLY A 73 0.15 -4.82 6.44
CA GLY A 73 -1.26 -5.09 6.19
C GLY A 73 -1.89 -5.98 7.24
N TRP A 74 -3.18 -6.25 7.05
CA TRP A 74 -3.97 -7.06 7.97
C TRP A 74 -4.99 -7.89 7.18
N PRO A 75 -5.07 -9.22 7.40
CA PRO A 75 -5.96 -10.07 6.64
C PRO A 75 -7.42 -9.86 7.05
N SER A 76 -8.31 -9.89 6.06
CA SER A 76 -9.75 -9.70 6.24
C SER A 76 -10.51 -10.99 6.57
N LYS A 77 -9.90 -12.14 6.27
CA LYS A 77 -10.51 -13.47 6.46
C LYS A 77 -9.43 -14.50 6.77
N GLY A 78 -9.74 -15.37 7.72
CA GLY A 78 -8.87 -16.46 8.17
C GLY A 78 -9.67 -17.72 8.46
N ASP A 79 -8.99 -18.70 9.04
CA ASP A 79 -9.60 -19.90 9.59
C ASP A 79 -10.30 -19.60 10.93
N PRO A 80 -11.22 -20.45 11.43
CA PRO A 80 -11.97 -20.17 12.66
C PRO A 80 -11.11 -19.94 13.92
N ALA A 81 -9.87 -20.42 13.92
CA ALA A 81 -8.92 -20.24 15.02
C ALA A 81 -8.12 -18.91 14.92
N ASP A 82 -8.18 -18.20 13.80
CA ASP A 82 -7.44 -16.96 13.60
C ASP A 82 -8.13 -15.80 14.35
N ILE A 83 -7.49 -15.33 15.42
CA ILE A 83 -8.02 -14.27 16.28
C ILE A 83 -7.73 -12.91 15.65
N GLY A 84 -8.71 -11.99 15.74
CA GLY A 84 -8.58 -10.62 15.26
C GLY A 84 -8.59 -10.49 13.73
N VAL A 85 -8.87 -11.55 13.00
CA VAL A 85 -8.96 -11.55 11.54
C VAL A 85 -10.42 -11.31 11.11
N THR A 86 -10.73 -10.06 10.77
CA THR A 86 -12.06 -9.65 10.30
C THR A 86 -11.91 -8.54 9.26
N PRO A 87 -12.91 -8.34 8.37
CA PRO A 87 -12.90 -7.21 7.44
C PRO A 87 -12.84 -5.85 8.17
N GLU A 88 -13.46 -5.76 9.35
CA GLU A 88 -13.46 -4.54 10.17
C GLU A 88 -12.07 -4.24 10.75
N ASN A 89 -11.35 -5.23 11.25
CA ASN A 89 -9.97 -5.03 11.73
C ASN A 89 -9.02 -4.70 10.58
N ALA A 90 -9.18 -5.36 9.43
CA ALA A 90 -8.40 -5.07 8.23
C ALA A 90 -8.61 -3.63 7.73
N LYS A 91 -9.88 -3.19 7.69
CA LYS A 91 -10.25 -1.82 7.39
C LYS A 91 -9.64 -0.83 8.38
N ASN A 92 -9.78 -1.09 9.69
CA ASN A 92 -9.26 -0.22 10.74
C ASN A 92 -7.75 -0.08 10.65
N TYR A 93 -7.02 -1.20 10.51
CA TYR A 93 -5.57 -1.20 10.38
C TYR A 93 -5.13 -0.35 9.19
N ASN A 94 -5.55 -0.72 7.97
CA ASN A 94 -5.07 -0.09 6.75
C ASN A 94 -5.48 1.39 6.66
N SER A 95 -6.71 1.74 7.05
CA SER A 95 -7.17 3.14 7.04
C SER A 95 -6.40 4.01 8.04
N ARG A 96 -6.04 3.46 9.21
CA ARG A 96 -5.29 4.20 10.23
C ARG A 96 -3.80 4.28 9.91
N VAL A 97 -3.22 3.28 9.26
CA VAL A 97 -1.87 3.38 8.68
C VAL A 97 -1.83 4.51 7.66
N ILE A 98 -2.76 4.51 6.69
CA ILE A 98 -2.84 5.58 5.67
C ILE A 98 -2.96 6.95 6.35
N LYS A 99 -3.88 7.10 7.31
CA LYS A 99 -4.04 8.36 8.06
C LYS A 99 -2.77 8.76 8.80
N HIS A 100 -2.09 7.82 9.45
CA HIS A 100 -0.85 8.08 10.20
C HIS A 100 0.26 8.55 9.26
N VAL A 101 0.55 7.82 8.18
CA VAL A 101 1.67 8.16 7.28
C VAL A 101 1.41 9.44 6.48
N THR A 102 0.16 9.74 6.15
CA THR A 102 -0.24 10.99 5.45
C THR A 102 -0.30 12.21 6.37
N SER A 103 -0.32 12.02 7.69
CA SER A 103 -0.27 13.12 8.65
C SER A 103 1.14 13.69 8.84
N ASN A 104 2.16 13.04 8.27
CA ASN A 104 3.58 13.34 8.49
C ASN A 104 3.99 13.28 9.97
N ALA A 105 3.31 12.50 10.82
CA ALA A 105 3.66 12.37 12.23
C ALA A 105 5.06 11.80 12.45
N GLY A 106 5.49 10.87 11.59
CA GLY A 106 6.69 10.07 11.80
C GLY A 106 6.56 9.13 12.99
N THR A 107 7.70 8.68 13.52
CA THR A 107 7.77 7.80 14.71
C THR A 107 8.25 8.57 15.94
N PRO A 108 8.12 8.01 17.17
CA PRO A 108 8.65 8.65 18.37
C PRO A 108 10.14 9.02 18.31
N MET A 109 11.01 8.19 17.73
CA MET A 109 12.43 8.53 17.56
C MET A 109 12.69 9.43 16.34
N ARG A 110 11.81 9.45 15.33
CA ARG A 110 11.90 10.32 14.15
C ARG A 110 10.59 11.09 13.92
N PRO A 111 10.27 12.06 14.79
CA PRO A 111 9.07 12.85 14.62
C PRO A 111 9.16 13.70 13.35
N ASN A 112 8.01 13.96 12.73
CA ASN A 112 7.88 14.81 11.54
C ASN A 112 8.65 14.30 10.30
N ARG A 113 8.92 12.98 10.22
CA ARG A 113 9.51 12.36 9.03
C ARG A 113 8.47 11.56 8.27
N VAL A 114 8.46 11.74 6.94
CA VAL A 114 7.70 10.90 6.02
C VAL A 114 8.37 9.53 5.96
N ILE A 115 7.56 8.48 6.08
CA ILE A 115 8.00 7.09 5.96
C ILE A 115 7.21 6.46 4.84
N ASP A 116 7.88 6.24 3.70
CA ASP A 116 7.27 5.57 2.55
C ASP A 116 6.76 4.20 2.99
N THR A 117 5.46 3.98 2.84
CA THR A 117 4.77 2.80 3.37
C THR A 117 3.87 2.22 2.29
N TYR A 118 4.06 0.93 2.01
CA TYR A 118 3.34 0.19 0.99
C TYR A 118 2.40 -0.82 1.67
N ILE A 119 1.10 -0.64 1.43
CA ILE A 119 0.08 -1.54 1.98
C ILE A 119 0.10 -2.86 1.20
N PHE A 120 0.28 -3.95 1.92
CA PHE A 120 0.17 -5.32 1.44
C PHE A 120 -1.26 -5.83 1.68
N ALA A 121 -2.06 -6.13 0.66
CA ALA A 121 -1.78 -5.99 -0.78
C ALA A 121 -3.00 -5.42 -1.51
N LEU A 122 -2.84 -5.12 -2.80
CA LEU A 122 -3.94 -4.56 -3.58
C LEU A 122 -5.10 -5.55 -3.72
N PHE A 123 -4.82 -6.83 -4.02
CA PHE A 123 -5.83 -7.84 -4.29
C PHE A 123 -5.73 -9.02 -3.33
N ASN A 124 -6.84 -9.72 -3.12
CA ASN A 124 -6.84 -11.05 -2.55
C ASN A 124 -6.20 -12.04 -3.53
N GLU A 125 -5.11 -12.69 -3.11
CA GLU A 125 -4.31 -13.57 -3.96
C GLU A 125 -4.66 -15.04 -3.71
N ASN A 126 -5.66 -15.56 -4.42
CA ASN A 126 -6.24 -16.89 -4.18
C ASN A 126 -5.27 -18.08 -4.37
N GLN A 127 -4.15 -17.88 -5.06
CA GLN A 127 -3.12 -18.91 -5.28
C GLN A 127 -1.99 -18.89 -4.24
N LYS A 128 -2.00 -17.96 -3.26
CA LYS A 128 -0.98 -17.96 -2.22
C LYS A 128 -1.02 -19.24 -1.39
N PRO A 129 0.13 -19.92 -1.20
CA PRO A 129 0.22 -21.07 -0.32
C PRO A 129 0.08 -20.63 1.16
N GLY A 130 -0.12 -21.60 2.05
CA GLY A 130 -0.17 -21.34 3.49
C GLY A 130 -1.60 -21.15 4.05
N PRO A 131 -1.75 -20.51 5.21
CA PRO A 131 -3.03 -20.39 5.91
C PRO A 131 -4.04 -19.54 5.14
N THR A 132 -5.32 -19.61 5.51
CA THR A 132 -6.40 -18.85 4.83
C THR A 132 -6.13 -17.35 4.81
N THR A 133 -5.48 -16.83 5.85
CA THR A 133 -5.08 -15.43 5.96
C THR A 133 -4.20 -14.94 4.80
N GLU A 134 -3.27 -15.75 4.31
CA GLU A 134 -2.36 -15.37 3.20
C GLU A 134 -3.11 -14.97 1.93
N ARG A 135 -4.27 -15.59 1.68
CA ARG A 135 -5.09 -15.32 0.49
C ARG A 135 -6.02 -14.11 0.64
N ASN A 136 -6.03 -13.46 1.81
CA ASN A 136 -7.07 -12.50 2.19
C ASN A 136 -6.54 -11.16 2.74
N PHE A 137 -5.31 -10.76 2.38
CA PHE A 137 -4.72 -9.44 2.70
C PHE A 137 -5.17 -8.30 1.77
N GLY A 138 -5.91 -8.60 0.72
CA GLY A 138 -6.29 -7.66 -0.32
C GLY A 138 -7.19 -6.54 0.18
N LEU A 139 -6.94 -5.32 -0.32
CA LEU A 139 -7.91 -4.22 -0.26
C LEU A 139 -9.11 -4.48 -1.18
N LEU A 140 -8.86 -5.17 -2.30
CA LEU A 140 -9.82 -5.49 -3.35
C LEU A 140 -9.91 -7.01 -3.59
N GLN A 141 -11.05 -7.45 -4.08
CA GLN A 141 -11.23 -8.76 -4.67
C GLN A 141 -10.58 -8.80 -6.07
N PRO A 142 -10.31 -9.99 -6.63
CA PRO A 142 -9.72 -10.11 -7.97
C PRO A 142 -10.53 -9.46 -9.09
N ASP A 143 -11.85 -9.30 -8.91
CA ASP A 143 -12.75 -8.62 -9.86
C ASP A 143 -12.75 -7.08 -9.70
N GLY A 144 -11.91 -6.53 -8.80
CA GLY A 144 -11.83 -5.11 -8.51
C GLY A 144 -12.87 -4.59 -7.53
N SER A 145 -13.83 -5.42 -7.08
CA SER A 145 -14.75 -5.04 -6.02
C SER A 145 -14.01 -4.90 -4.68
N LYS A 146 -14.53 -4.07 -3.78
CA LYS A 146 -13.88 -3.81 -2.49
C LYS A 146 -14.08 -4.98 -1.53
N VAL A 147 -13.04 -5.36 -0.80
CA VAL A 147 -13.18 -6.28 0.37
C VAL A 147 -13.83 -5.54 1.54
N TYR A 148 -13.46 -4.27 1.72
CA TYR A 148 -14.04 -3.32 2.66
C TYR A 148 -13.85 -1.90 2.13
N ASP A 149 -14.66 -0.95 2.60
CA ASP A 149 -14.48 0.46 2.24
C ASP A 149 -13.18 1.02 2.81
N ILE A 150 -12.31 1.48 1.92
CA ILE A 150 -11.06 2.15 2.24
C ILE A 150 -10.87 3.35 1.32
N ASP A 151 -10.43 4.46 1.90
CA ASP A 151 -10.13 5.67 1.16
C ASP A 151 -8.66 5.63 0.70
N LEU A 152 -8.47 5.31 -0.58
CA LEU A 152 -7.18 5.40 -1.26
C LEU A 152 -7.05 6.72 -2.04
N SER A 153 -8.02 7.63 -1.90
CA SER A 153 -7.94 8.95 -2.54
C SER A 153 -6.84 9.75 -1.85
N CYS A 154 -5.67 9.68 -2.44
CA CYS A 154 -4.54 10.44 -1.97
C CYS A 154 -4.77 11.91 -2.31
N GLY A 155 -4.99 12.75 -1.29
CA GLY A 155 -4.97 14.21 -1.42
C GLY A 155 -3.63 14.75 -1.97
N TYR A 156 -2.57 13.92 -1.97
CA TYR A 156 -1.23 14.22 -2.49
C TYR A 156 -0.92 13.63 -3.87
N CYS A 157 -1.76 12.76 -4.46
CA CYS A 157 -1.56 12.34 -5.85
C CYS A 157 -1.78 13.49 -6.85
N GLY A 158 -2.30 14.63 -6.39
CA GLY A 158 -2.39 15.89 -7.15
C GLY A 158 -1.34 16.95 -6.79
N ALA A 159 -0.37 16.64 -5.92
CA ALA A 159 0.65 17.61 -5.45
C ALA A 159 2.06 17.33 -5.99
N ALA A 160 2.21 16.44 -6.99
CA ALA A 160 3.36 16.56 -7.87
C ALA A 160 3.21 17.90 -8.62
N PRO A 161 4.22 18.80 -8.61
CA PRO A 161 4.19 19.93 -9.53
C PRO A 161 3.94 19.36 -10.94
N PRO A 162 3.04 19.97 -11.73
CA PRO A 162 2.83 19.50 -13.09
C PRO A 162 4.20 19.42 -13.79
N PRO A 163 4.51 18.36 -14.55
CA PRO A 163 5.67 18.40 -15.43
C PRO A 163 5.59 19.68 -16.26
N PRO A 164 6.73 20.34 -16.58
CA PRO A 164 6.70 21.52 -17.42
C PRO A 164 5.87 21.20 -18.65
N ALA A 165 4.86 22.04 -18.90
CA ALA A 165 3.83 21.78 -19.90
C ALA A 165 4.49 21.31 -21.20
N PRO A 166 4.12 20.13 -21.75
CA PRO A 166 4.47 19.84 -23.11
C PRO A 166 3.83 20.91 -23.99
N LEU A 167 4.58 21.35 -25.00
CA LEU A 167 4.14 22.26 -26.06
C LEU A 167 2.71 21.90 -26.51
N PRO A 168 1.89 22.88 -26.92
CA PRO A 168 0.46 22.67 -27.12
C PRO A 168 0.21 21.69 -28.28
N MET A 169 0.10 20.40 -27.96
CA MET A 169 -0.65 19.46 -28.76
C MET A 169 -2.09 19.50 -28.24
N GLN A 170 -3.02 19.86 -29.13
CA GLN A 170 -4.44 19.80 -28.87
C GLN A 170 -4.87 18.33 -28.87
N TRP A 171 -5.14 17.79 -27.67
CA TRP A 171 -5.82 16.52 -27.52
C TRP A 171 -7.30 16.82 -27.31
N SER A 172 -8.09 16.68 -28.37
CA SER A 172 -9.55 16.72 -28.28
C SER A 172 -10.00 15.55 -27.41
N ARG A 173 -10.44 15.83 -26.18
CA ARG A 173 -11.05 14.82 -25.30
C ARG A 173 -12.32 14.29 -26.00
N PRO A 174 -12.47 12.98 -26.24
CA PRO A 174 -13.75 12.45 -26.68
C PRO A 174 -14.76 12.67 -25.55
N ALA A 175 -15.89 13.29 -25.87
CA ALA A 175 -16.93 13.68 -24.92
C ALA A 175 -17.70 12.50 -24.27
N ASN A 176 -17.22 11.26 -24.39
CA ASN A 176 -17.96 10.04 -24.03
C ASN A 176 -17.21 9.04 -23.13
N ALA A 177 -16.07 9.39 -22.54
CA ALA A 177 -15.50 8.58 -21.46
C ALA A 177 -16.33 8.82 -20.17
N GLY A 178 -17.40 8.05 -20.01
CA GLY A 178 -18.23 8.05 -18.81
C GLY A 178 -17.35 7.86 -17.58
N ARG A 179 -17.25 8.91 -16.75
CA ARG A 179 -16.54 8.88 -15.48
C ARG A 179 -17.32 7.98 -14.54
N GLN A 180 -16.96 6.70 -14.46
CA GLN A 180 -17.51 5.79 -13.46
C GLN A 180 -17.02 6.24 -12.08
N PRO A 181 -17.90 6.70 -11.17
CA PRO A 181 -17.47 7.09 -9.82
C PRO A 181 -16.98 5.84 -9.08
N GLY A 182 -15.70 5.82 -8.70
CA GLY A 182 -15.12 4.76 -7.86
C GLY A 182 -14.20 3.76 -8.57
N ALA A 183 -13.97 3.88 -9.88
CA ALA A 183 -12.94 3.09 -10.55
C ALA A 183 -11.54 3.69 -10.28
N ILE A 184 -10.65 2.92 -9.67
CA ILE A 184 -9.22 3.25 -9.55
C ILE A 184 -8.53 2.59 -10.74
N TRP A 185 -7.80 3.37 -11.54
CA TRP A 185 -6.98 2.85 -12.64
C TRP A 185 -5.52 3.21 -12.42
N CYS A 186 -4.63 2.27 -12.69
CA CYS A 186 -3.20 2.54 -12.78
C CYS A 186 -2.88 3.09 -14.17
N ILE A 187 -2.01 4.10 -14.24
CA ILE A 187 -1.46 4.61 -15.49
C ILE A 187 0.00 4.20 -15.54
N ALA A 188 0.45 3.69 -16.69
CA ALA A 188 1.87 3.43 -16.91
C ALA A 188 2.69 4.71 -16.66
N LYS A 189 3.88 4.57 -16.07
CA LYS A 189 4.75 5.71 -15.82
C LYS A 189 5.08 6.39 -17.16
N PRO A 190 4.84 7.70 -17.33
CA PRO A 190 5.06 8.37 -18.62
C PRO A 190 6.51 8.30 -19.13
N SER A 191 7.46 8.08 -18.22
CA SER A 191 8.88 7.92 -18.52
C SER A 191 9.33 6.46 -18.59
N ALA A 192 8.40 5.50 -18.64
CA ALA A 192 8.75 4.10 -18.81
C ALA A 192 9.39 3.90 -20.19
N ASP A 193 10.35 2.98 -20.26
CA ASP A 193 10.91 2.57 -21.54
C ASP A 193 9.81 1.92 -22.39
N PRO A 194 9.61 2.35 -23.66
CA PRO A 194 8.55 1.81 -24.51
C PRO A 194 8.60 0.29 -24.68
N SER A 195 9.79 -0.33 -24.74
CA SER A 195 9.89 -1.78 -24.92
C SER A 195 9.46 -2.52 -23.66
N VAL A 196 9.86 -2.02 -22.49
CA VAL A 196 9.43 -2.57 -21.20
C VAL A 196 7.93 -2.42 -21.01
N LEU A 197 7.37 -1.29 -21.46
CA LEU A 197 5.93 -1.08 -21.43
C LEU A 197 5.20 -2.07 -22.36
N GLN A 198 5.69 -2.31 -23.57
CA GLN A 198 5.10 -3.26 -24.51
C GLN A 198 5.15 -4.69 -23.95
N GLU A 199 6.29 -5.14 -23.43
CA GLU A 199 6.43 -6.46 -22.80
C GLU A 199 5.47 -6.63 -21.61
N SER A 200 5.34 -5.58 -20.78
CA SER A 200 4.42 -5.59 -19.65
C SER A 200 2.95 -5.70 -20.11
N LEU A 201 2.58 -4.97 -21.16
CA LEU A 201 1.24 -5.04 -21.75
C LEU A 201 0.98 -6.42 -22.39
N ASP A 202 1.93 -6.97 -23.14
CA ASP A 202 1.80 -8.29 -23.78
C ASP A 202 1.62 -9.39 -22.75
N PHE A 203 2.39 -9.33 -21.65
CA PHE A 203 2.18 -10.24 -20.53
C PHE A 203 0.80 -10.03 -19.92
N SER A 204 0.44 -8.81 -19.49
CA SER A 204 -0.84 -8.55 -18.82
C SER A 204 -2.03 -8.97 -19.67
N CYS A 205 -2.06 -8.61 -20.94
CA CYS A 205 -3.16 -8.87 -21.87
C CYS A 205 -3.15 -10.29 -22.47
N GLY A 206 -2.04 -11.00 -22.36
CA GLY A 206 -1.83 -12.36 -22.82
C GLY A 206 -1.86 -13.35 -21.65
N GLN A 207 -0.67 -13.75 -21.20
CA GLN A 207 -0.50 -14.78 -20.16
C GLN A 207 -1.07 -14.37 -18.80
N GLY A 208 -1.02 -13.08 -18.47
CA GLY A 208 -1.53 -12.50 -17.23
C GLY A 208 -3.06 -12.41 -17.18
N GLY A 209 -3.76 -12.62 -18.31
CA GLY A 209 -5.21 -12.77 -18.36
C GLY A 209 -6.03 -11.51 -18.04
N ALA A 210 -5.43 -10.32 -18.06
CA ALA A 210 -6.15 -9.06 -17.88
C ALA A 210 -7.07 -8.76 -19.08
N ASP A 211 -8.26 -8.22 -18.83
CA ASP A 211 -9.13 -7.73 -19.91
C ASP A 211 -8.58 -6.41 -20.49
N CYS A 212 -7.94 -6.54 -21.65
CA CYS A 212 -7.40 -5.40 -22.38
C CYS A 212 -8.31 -4.91 -23.52
N GLY A 213 -9.60 -5.29 -23.56
CA GLY A 213 -10.53 -4.88 -24.61
C GLY A 213 -10.59 -3.37 -24.82
N SER A 214 -10.47 -2.60 -23.74
CA SER A 214 -10.51 -1.13 -23.80
C SER A 214 -9.34 -0.50 -24.55
N ILE A 215 -8.15 -1.13 -24.55
CA ILE A 215 -6.92 -0.63 -25.18
C ILE A 215 -6.58 -1.32 -26.50
N ARG A 216 -7.39 -2.30 -26.95
CA ARG A 216 -7.23 -2.94 -28.25
C ARG A 216 -7.74 -2.05 -29.37
N GLN A 217 -7.33 -2.32 -30.61
CA GLN A 217 -7.80 -1.58 -31.78
C GLN A 217 -9.33 -1.54 -31.83
N GLY A 218 -9.90 -0.32 -31.89
CA GLY A 218 -11.34 -0.08 -31.84
C GLY A 218 -11.93 0.10 -30.43
N GLY A 219 -11.14 -0.10 -29.38
CA GLY A 219 -11.51 0.15 -27.99
C GLY A 219 -11.50 1.63 -27.61
N PRO A 220 -12.26 2.03 -26.56
CA PRO A 220 -12.41 3.43 -26.13
C PRO A 220 -11.10 4.10 -25.68
N CYS A 221 -10.08 3.33 -25.32
CA CYS A 221 -8.78 3.80 -24.82
C CYS A 221 -7.61 3.40 -25.74
N TYR A 222 -7.89 3.04 -26.99
CA TYR A 222 -6.84 2.66 -27.96
C TYR A 222 -5.95 3.85 -28.38
N SER A 223 -6.55 5.04 -28.48
CA SER A 223 -5.88 6.21 -29.05
C SER A 223 -5.38 7.17 -27.96
N PRO A 224 -4.17 7.73 -28.14
CA PRO A 224 -3.23 7.40 -29.20
C PRO A 224 -2.52 6.08 -28.92
N ASN A 225 -2.28 5.33 -30.00
CA ASN A 225 -1.45 4.14 -29.92
C ASN A 225 0.03 4.53 -29.99
N THR A 226 0.64 4.75 -28.81
CA THR A 226 2.03 5.22 -28.67
C THR A 226 3.02 4.10 -28.32
N VAL A 227 2.56 2.85 -28.29
CA VAL A 227 3.39 1.68 -27.99
C VAL A 227 3.32 0.76 -29.22
N HIS A 228 4.48 0.35 -29.73
CA HIS A 228 4.65 -0.38 -30.99
C HIS A 228 5.42 -1.68 -30.78
#